data_AF-A0A7C6ESV4-F1
#
_entry.id   AF-A0A7C6ESV4-F1
#
_cell.length_a   1.000
_cell.length_b   1.000
_cell.length_c   1.000
_cell.angle_alpha   90.00
_cell.angle_beta   90.00
_cell.angle_gamma   90.00
#
_symmetry.space_group_name_H-M   'P 1'
#
loop_
_entity.id
_entity.type
_entity.pdbx_description
1 polymer ?
#
loop_
_entity_poly.entity_id
_entity_poly.type
_entity_poly.pdbx_seq_one_letter_code
_entity_poly.pdbx_strand_id
1 'polypeptide(L)'
;MFDFQILNGIWNDKYYYIKVFPFKNYKEAVKYYKHVSKNQDVVFITINEKHYQYFVISDDNYTKLQSSGEIERYQKFFKRKFLKKKQE
;
A
#
# COMPACT_ATOMS: atom_id res chain seq x y z
N MET A 1 4.41 -19.64 -6.67
CA MET A 1 3.01 -19.22 -6.57
C MET A 1 2.92 -18.31 -5.36
N PHE A 2 2.36 -17.11 -5.49
CA PHE A 2 2.18 -16.23 -4.34
C PHE A 2 0.86 -16.59 -3.66
N ASP A 3 0.91 -17.08 -2.43
CA ASP A 3 -0.28 -17.30 -1.58
C ASP A 3 -0.63 -15.98 -0.87
N PHE A 4 -1.20 -15.02 -1.62
CA PHE A 4 -1.79 -13.82 -1.03
C PHE A 4 -3.31 -13.85 -1.19
N GLN A 5 -3.99 -13.28 -0.21
CA GLN A 5 -5.39 -12.94 -0.23
C GLN A 5 -5.53 -11.45 -0.56
N ILE A 6 -6.60 -11.10 -1.26
CA ILE A 6 -6.96 -9.72 -1.58
C ILE A 6 -8.25 -9.41 -0.84
N LEU A 7 -8.21 -8.40 0.02
CA LEU A 7 -9.38 -7.87 0.71
C LEU A 7 -9.63 -6.45 0.21
N ASN A 8 -10.85 -6.19 -0.23
CA ASN A 8 -11.32 -4.86 -0.56
C ASN A 8 -12.24 -4.35 0.57
N GLY A 9 -12.28 -3.04 0.75
CA GLY A 9 -13.10 -2.45 1.80
C GLY A 9 -13.16 -0.94 1.71
N ILE A 10 -13.97 -0.36 2.59
CA ILE A 10 -14.11 1.08 2.75
C ILE A 10 -13.25 1.47 3.95
N TRP A 11 -12.30 2.38 3.75
CA TRP A 11 -11.50 2.92 4.84
C TRP A 11 -12.29 3.99 5.62
N ASN A 12 -12.96 4.87 4.90
CA ASN A 12 -13.92 5.86 5.40
C ASN A 12 -14.82 6.32 4.23
N ASP A 13 -15.75 7.25 4.50
CA ASP A 13 -16.63 7.86 3.47
C ASP A 13 -15.91 8.41 2.22
N LYS A 14 -14.60 8.62 2.28
CA LYS A 14 -13.79 9.23 1.21
C LYS A 14 -12.83 8.27 0.52
N TYR A 15 -12.50 7.13 1.14
CA TYR A 15 -11.43 6.26 0.67
C TYR A 15 -11.84 4.80 0.68
N TYR A 16 -11.63 4.14 -0.45
CA TYR A 16 -11.64 2.68 -0.57
C TYR A 16 -10.21 2.16 -0.45
N TYR A 17 -10.04 0.96 0.08
CA TYR A 17 -8.73 0.32 0.15
C TYR A 17 -8.77 -1.10 -0.39
N ILE A 18 -7.61 -1.52 -0.90
CA ILE A 18 -7.32 -2.90 -1.26
C ILE A 18 -6.10 -3.33 -0.46
N LYS A 19 -6.27 -4.35 0.39
CA LYS A 19 -5.21 -4.95 1.19
C LYS A 19 -4.83 -6.29 0.60
N VAL A 20 -3.54 -6.48 0.31
CA VAL A 20 -2.99 -7.76 -0.14
C VAL A 20 -2.17 -8.34 1.01
N PHE A 21 -2.52 -9.53 1.49
CA PHE A 21 -1.92 -10.17 2.67
C PHE A 21 -2.27 -11.67 2.74
N PRO A 22 -1.59 -12.51 3.53
CA PRO A 22 -0.32 -12.24 4.19
C PRO A 22 0.85 -12.32 3.19
N PHE A 23 1.92 -11.58 3.47
CA PHE A 23 3.22 -11.80 2.82
C PHE A 23 4.14 -12.49 3.82
N LYS A 24 4.86 -13.55 3.42
CA LYS A 24 5.76 -14.26 4.36
C LYS A 24 6.86 -13.35 4.90
N ASN A 25 7.37 -12.46 4.05
CA ASN A 25 8.52 -11.61 4.39
C ASN A 25 8.41 -10.23 3.72
N TYR A 26 9.09 -9.25 4.34
CA TYR A 26 9.25 -7.90 3.79
C TYR A 26 9.73 -7.89 2.32
N LYS A 27 10.65 -8.80 1.96
CA LYS A 27 11.16 -8.91 0.59
C LYS A 27 10.06 -9.23 -0.43
N GLU A 28 9.11 -10.10 -0.08
CA GLU A 28 7.99 -10.43 -0.96
C GLU A 28 7.01 -9.27 -1.09
N ALA A 29 6.66 -8.61 0.02
CA ALA A 29 5.80 -7.44 0.00
C ALA A 29 6.40 -6.31 -0.86
N VAL A 30 7.72 -6.06 -0.73
CA VAL A 30 8.43 -5.07 -1.56
C VAL A 30 8.51 -5.52 -3.03
N LYS A 31 8.69 -6.81 -3.30
CA LYS A 31 8.70 -7.32 -4.68
C LYS A 31 7.33 -7.12 -5.34
N TYR A 32 6.25 -7.42 -4.62
CA TYR A 32 4.88 -7.16 -5.09
C TYR A 32 4.65 -5.67 -5.32
N TYR A 33 5.02 -4.81 -4.35
CA TYR A 33 4.95 -3.36 -4.50
C TYR A 33 5.70 -2.86 -5.73
N LYS A 34 6.93 -3.34 -5.98
CA LYS A 34 7.69 -2.97 -7.19
C LYS A 34 7.00 -3.42 -8.47
N HIS A 35 6.39 -4.61 -8.47
CA HIS A 35 5.64 -5.12 -9.60
C HIS A 35 4.40 -4.27 -9.90
N VAL A 36 3.63 -3.92 -8.87
CA VAL A 36 2.47 -3.03 -9.00
C VAL A 36 2.90 -1.63 -9.43
N SER A 37 3.97 -1.08 -8.85
CA SER A 37 4.49 0.24 -9.20
C SER A 37 4.96 0.31 -10.66
N LYS A 38 5.58 -0.76 -11.17
CA LYS A 38 6.02 -0.85 -12.56
C LYS A 38 4.86 -1.01 -13.54
N ASN A 39 3.81 -1.71 -13.14
CA ASN A 39 2.62 -1.97 -13.98
C ASN A 39 1.43 -1.12 -13.56
N GLN A 40 1.66 0.02 -12.89
CA GLN A 40 0.59 0.84 -12.31
C GLN A 40 -0.42 1.29 -13.38
N ASP A 41 0.06 1.67 -14.56
CA ASP A 41 -0.79 2.02 -15.70
C ASP A 41 -1.76 0.92 -16.11
N VAL A 42 -1.34 -0.35 -16.04
CA VAL A 42 -2.16 -1.51 -16.44
C VAL A 42 -3.05 -1.98 -15.29
N VAL A 43 -2.52 -1.99 -14.06
CA VAL A 43 -3.25 -2.45 -12.87
C VAL A 43 -4.37 -1.48 -12.49
N PHE A 44 -4.15 -0.18 -12.68
CA PHE A 44 -5.09 0.87 -12.32
C PHE A 44 -5.84 1.45 -13.52
N ILE A 45 -5.73 0.86 -14.72
CA ILE A 45 -6.36 1.38 -15.96
C ILE A 45 -7.88 1.52 -15.85
N THR A 46 -8.52 0.63 -15.08
CA THR A 46 -9.97 0.62 -14.84
C THR A 46 -10.39 1.58 -13.73
N ILE A 47 -9.43 1.98 -12.88
CA ILE A 47 -9.63 2.96 -11.82
C ILE A 47 -9.34 4.31 -12.47
N ASN A 48 -10.31 4.80 -13.24
CA ASN A 48 -10.24 6.02 -14.06
C ASN A 48 -10.09 7.32 -13.24
N GLU A 49 -9.65 7.21 -11.97
CA GLU A 49 -9.49 8.29 -11.02
C GLU A 49 -8.01 8.48 -10.72
N LYS A 50 -7.52 9.69 -11.04
CA LYS A 50 -6.13 10.18 -10.87
C LYS A 50 -5.58 10.12 -9.42
N HIS A 51 -6.28 9.48 -8.48
CA HIS A 51 -6.04 9.61 -7.04
C HIS A 51 -5.88 8.25 -6.32
N TYR A 52 -5.20 7.28 -6.94
CA TYR A 52 -4.80 6.07 -6.22
C TYR A 52 -3.43 6.23 -5.54
N GLN A 53 -3.28 5.66 -4.35
CA GLN A 53 -2.02 5.61 -3.63
C GLN A 53 -1.79 4.21 -3.07
N TYR A 54 -0.55 3.75 -3.16
CA TYR A 54 -0.15 2.42 -2.70
C TYR A 54 1.12 2.52 -1.87
N PHE A 55 1.21 1.73 -0.82
CA PHE A 55 2.36 1.67 0.09
C PHE A 55 2.45 0.29 0.73
N VAL A 56 3.64 -0.05 1.24
CA VAL A 56 3.85 -1.27 2.02
C VAL A 56 3.79 -0.90 3.50
N ILE A 57 3.00 -1.65 4.26
CA ILE A 57 2.80 -1.43 5.69
C ILE A 57 2.98 -2.76 6.43
N SER A 58 3.62 -2.71 7.60
CA SER A 58 3.71 -3.85 8.52
C SER A 58 2.44 -3.96 9.36
N ASP A 59 2.12 -5.15 9.88
CA ASP A 59 0.92 -5.36 10.71
C ASP A 59 0.84 -4.39 11.89
N ASP A 60 1.94 -4.21 12.64
CA ASP A 60 1.99 -3.26 13.76
C ASP A 60 1.65 -1.81 13.35
N ASN A 61 2.16 -1.37 12.20
CA ASN A 61 1.86 -0.03 11.68
C ASN A 61 0.44 0.04 11.13
N TYR A 62 -0.10 -1.05 10.59
CA TYR A 62 -1.46 -1.13 10.07
C TYR A 62 -2.48 -0.97 11.20
N THR A 63 -2.27 -1.64 12.34
CA THR A 63 -3.12 -1.47 13.53
C THR A 63 -3.08 -0.02 14.05
N LYS A 64 -1.90 0.60 14.06
CA LYS A 64 -1.76 2.02 14.42
C LYS A 64 -2.45 2.94 13.42
N LEU A 65 -2.36 2.64 12.13
CA LEU A 65 -3.03 3.40 11.07
C LEU A 65 -4.55 3.33 11.22
N GLN A 66 -5.09 2.13 11.47
CA GLN A 66 -6.52 1.94 11.71
C GLN A 66 -6.98 2.67 12.97
N SER A 67 -6.17 2.67 14.03
CA SER A 67 -6.50 3.37 15.29
C SER A 67 -6.43 4.89 15.15
N SER A 68 -5.46 5.40 14.37
CA SER A 68 -5.26 6.84 14.19
C SER A 68 -6.19 7.44 13.13
N GLY A 69 -6.65 6.66 12.15
CA GLY A 69 -7.45 7.12 10.99
C GLY A 69 -6.70 8.03 10.00
N GLU A 70 -5.50 8.50 10.35
CA GLU A 70 -4.75 9.50 9.57
C GLU A 70 -3.88 8.88 8.46
N ILE A 71 -4.51 8.51 7.35
CA ILE A 71 -3.81 8.00 6.15
C ILE A 71 -2.75 9.00 5.65
N GLU A 72 -3.07 10.30 5.57
CA GLU A 72 -2.13 11.31 5.04
C GLU A 72 -0.84 11.40 5.85
N ARG A 73 -0.95 11.29 7.18
CA ARG A 73 0.20 11.30 8.08
C ARG A 73 1.09 10.08 7.84
N TYR A 74 0.47 8.91 7.68
CA TYR A 74 1.21 7.69 7.36
C TYR A 74 1.85 7.74 5.97
N GLN A 75 1.19 8.34 4.98
CA GLN A 75 1.79 8.53 3.66
C GLN A 75 3.03 9.42 3.71
N LYS A 76 3.00 10.53 4.46
CA LYS A 76 4.17 11.39 4.67
C LYS A 76 5.30 10.61 5.35
N PHE A 77 4.97 9.78 6.34
CA PHE A 77 5.93 8.90 7.00
C PHE A 77 6.53 7.87 6.02
N PHE A 78 5.71 7.19 5.23
CA PHE A 78 6.14 6.22 4.24
C PHE A 78 7.05 6.86 3.19
N LYS A 79 6.69 8.02 2.63
CA LYS A 79 7.56 8.76 1.70
C LYS A 79 8.91 9.12 2.34
N ARG A 80 8.91 9.60 3.59
CA ARG A 80 10.14 10.00 4.29
C ARG A 80 11.03 8.83 4.70
N LYS A 81 10.48 7.67 5.05
CA LYS A 81 11.26 6.52 5.53
C LYS A 81 11.62 5.52 4.43
N PHE A 82 10.74 5.36 3.45
CA PHE A 82 10.82 4.30 2.45
C PHE A 82 11.33 4.82 1.10
N LEU A 83 10.89 6.00 0.66
CA LEU A 83 11.32 6.58 -0.63
C LEU A 83 12.65 7.37 -0.53
N LYS A 84 12.90 8.09 0.57
CA LYS A 84 14.19 8.78 0.80
C LYS A 84 15.38 7.82 0.90
N LYS A 85 15.16 6.57 1.30
CA LYS A 85 16.22 5.55 1.40
C LYS A 85 16.74 5.06 0.05
N LYS A 86 16.21 5.57 -1.08
CA LYS A 86 16.62 5.21 -2.45
C LYS A 86 17.61 6.23 -3.06
N GLN A 87 18.11 7.19 -2.28
CA GLN A 87 19.04 8.23 -2.75
C GLN A 87 20.43 8.21 -2.08
N GLU A 88 20.79 7.13 -1.39
CA GLU A 88 22.16 6.90 -0.90
C GLU A 88 22.70 5.57 -1.42
#